data_AF-A0A3E0MPG4-F1
#
_entry.id   AF-A0A3E0MPG4-F1
#
_cell.length_a   1.000
_cell.length_b   1.000
_cell.length_c   1.000
_cell.angle_alpha   90.00
_cell.angle_beta   90.00
_cell.angle_gamma   90.00
#
_symmetry.space_group_name_H-M   'P 1'
#
loop_
_entity.id
_entity.type
_entity.pdbx_description
1 polymer ?
#
loop_
_entity_poly.entity_id
_entity_poly.type
_entity_poly.pdbx_seq_one_letter_code
_entity_poly.pdbx_strand_id
1 'polypeptide(L)'
;MPSVTTILSATGGNKAALERWAKKNPGGREAAAARGTKVHSLMEEFLLGIERDPVIDDPEIASFWEGLPQNLEKLENVIWAENPAKEGDFGWTMGGDGISRVWHPGVNEEENWGWAGAPDIVAEYKGKIVLGDLKTSNGPYYSKWPGPETPKNQYGMRRAGFMKYQKCQLQLAAYALGLEHTVNIVPEICMTFVATRETVQVFAIQAGTIEKYKQKWLSTVEKYYSEILPAQKAAELEMEAVSEDN
;
A
#
# COMPACT_ATOMS: atom_id res chain seq x y z
N MET A 1 -9.52 -15.38 -0.48
CA MET A 1 -9.79 -13.98 -0.07
C MET A 1 -9.09 -13.05 -1.05
N PRO A 2 -9.71 -11.93 -1.45
CA PRO A 2 -9.07 -10.91 -2.28
C PRO A 2 -7.92 -10.23 -1.52
N SER A 3 -6.95 -9.70 -2.27
CA SER A 3 -5.92 -8.85 -1.66
C SER A 3 -6.47 -7.46 -1.31
N VAL A 4 -5.83 -6.77 -0.37
CA VAL A 4 -6.11 -5.35 -0.07
C VAL A 4 -6.04 -4.49 -1.33
N THR A 5 -5.03 -4.73 -2.18
CA THR A 5 -4.85 -3.99 -3.43
C THR A 5 -5.96 -4.28 -4.45
N THR A 6 -6.52 -5.49 -4.48
CA THR A 6 -7.68 -5.84 -5.31
C THR A 6 -8.91 -5.06 -4.87
N ILE A 7 -9.26 -5.08 -3.58
CA ILE A 7 -10.41 -4.33 -3.04
C ILE A 7 -10.25 -2.83 -3.31
N LEU A 8 -9.09 -2.25 -3.02
CA LEU A 8 -8.83 -0.81 -3.25
C LEU A 8 -8.90 -0.42 -4.73
N SER A 9 -8.51 -1.33 -5.63
CA SER A 9 -8.54 -1.06 -7.07
C SER A 9 -9.96 -1.19 -7.64
N ALA A 10 -10.76 -2.13 -7.13
CA ALA A 10 -12.14 -2.34 -7.54
C ALA A 10 -13.08 -1.24 -7.02
N THR A 11 -12.86 -0.76 -5.79
CA THR A 11 -13.67 0.30 -5.17
C THR A 11 -13.21 1.72 -5.52
N GLY A 12 -12.05 1.86 -6.17
CA GLY A 12 -11.49 3.13 -6.57
C GLY A 12 -12.14 3.71 -7.84
N GLY A 13 -12.63 4.95 -7.78
CA GLY A 13 -13.31 5.63 -8.89
C GLY A 13 -12.42 6.16 -10.03
N ASN A 14 -11.21 5.61 -10.25
CA ASN A 14 -10.21 6.22 -11.14
C ASN A 14 -9.86 5.39 -12.39
N LYS A 15 -10.61 4.32 -12.68
CA LYS A 15 -10.31 3.37 -13.77
C LYS A 15 -10.13 4.05 -15.13
N ALA A 16 -11.09 4.87 -15.56
CA ALA A 16 -11.03 5.60 -16.83
C ALA A 16 -9.86 6.59 -16.91
N ALA A 17 -9.47 7.23 -15.80
CA ALA A 17 -8.32 8.12 -15.77
C ALA A 17 -7.00 7.35 -15.89
N LEU A 18 -6.90 6.20 -15.22
CA LEU A 18 -5.73 5.31 -15.29
C LEU A 18 -5.55 4.68 -16.68
N GLU A 19 -6.64 4.37 -17.37
CA GLU A 19 -6.61 3.89 -18.76
C GLU A 19 -6.15 4.97 -19.73
N ARG A 20 -6.69 6.20 -19.60
CA ARG A 20 -6.21 7.35 -20.40
C ARG A 20 -4.74 7.64 -20.13
N TRP A 21 -4.28 7.52 -18.89
CA TRP A 21 -2.88 7.69 -18.56
C TRP A 21 -2.01 6.59 -19.17
N ALA A 22 -2.42 5.33 -19.09
CA ALA A 22 -1.67 4.20 -19.67
C ALA A 22 -1.54 4.32 -21.19
N LYS A 23 -2.62 4.72 -21.89
CA LYS A 23 -2.58 4.98 -23.34
C LYS A 23 -1.58 6.08 -23.72
N LYS A 24 -1.36 7.06 -22.85
CA LYS A 24 -0.39 8.14 -23.04
C LYS A 24 1.03 7.78 -22.59
N ASN A 25 1.20 6.70 -21.82
CA ASN A 25 2.47 6.28 -21.25
C ASN A 25 2.66 4.76 -21.46
N PRO A 26 2.86 4.29 -22.70
CA PRO A 26 3.11 2.88 -22.97
C PRO A 26 4.32 2.38 -22.16
N GLY A 27 4.19 1.23 -21.48
CA GLY A 27 5.24 0.69 -20.60
C GLY A 27 5.38 1.38 -19.24
N GLY A 28 4.64 2.46 -18.99
CA GLY A 28 4.79 3.27 -17.78
C GLY A 28 4.33 2.56 -16.49
N ARG A 29 3.42 1.59 -16.58
CA ARG A 29 2.97 0.81 -15.42
C ARG A 29 4.04 -0.21 -15.03
N GLU A 30 4.59 -0.88 -16.02
CA GLU A 30 5.62 -1.90 -15.91
C GLU A 30 6.91 -1.28 -15.36
N ALA A 31 7.32 -0.13 -15.90
CA ALA A 31 8.46 0.63 -15.38
C ALA A 31 8.24 1.09 -13.92
N ALA A 32 7.01 1.55 -13.59
CA ALA A 32 6.70 1.96 -12.23
C ALA A 32 6.70 0.78 -11.23
N ALA A 33 6.21 -0.39 -11.66
CA ALA A 33 6.25 -1.61 -10.87
C ALA A 33 7.69 -2.10 -10.66
N ALA A 34 8.49 -2.17 -11.73
CA ALA A 34 9.89 -2.62 -11.67
C ALA A 34 10.73 -1.71 -10.75
N ARG A 35 10.56 -0.39 -10.85
CA ARG A 35 11.18 0.56 -9.91
C ARG A 35 10.73 0.30 -8.48
N GLY A 36 9.43 0.11 -8.25
CA GLY A 36 8.87 -0.20 -6.94
C GLY A 36 9.55 -1.43 -6.33
N THR A 37 9.59 -2.54 -7.07
CA THR A 37 10.26 -3.78 -6.64
C THR A 37 11.71 -3.54 -6.24
N LYS A 38 12.51 -2.89 -7.09
CA LYS A 38 13.93 -2.62 -6.77
C LYS A 38 14.10 -1.77 -5.50
N VAL A 39 13.31 -0.70 -5.35
CA VAL A 39 13.42 0.19 -4.18
C VAL A 39 12.92 -0.49 -2.89
N HIS A 40 11.93 -1.38 -2.99
CA HIS A 40 11.50 -2.19 -1.85
C HIS A 40 12.57 -3.21 -1.45
N SER A 41 13.23 -3.89 -2.40
CA SER A 41 14.35 -4.79 -2.07
C SER A 41 15.49 -4.07 -1.35
N LEU A 42 15.85 -2.85 -1.78
CA LEU A 42 16.84 -2.03 -1.07
C LEU A 42 16.39 -1.68 0.36
N MET A 43 15.11 -1.35 0.53
CA MET A 43 14.53 -1.06 1.85
C MET A 43 14.55 -2.28 2.78
N GLU A 44 14.22 -3.47 2.25
CA GLU A 44 14.31 -4.73 2.98
C GLU A 44 15.74 -5.01 3.44
N GLU A 45 16.71 -5.00 2.52
CA GLU A 45 18.13 -5.24 2.84
C GLU A 45 18.68 -4.24 3.86
N PHE A 46 18.31 -2.96 3.73
CA PHE A 46 18.71 -1.89 4.64
C PHE A 46 18.18 -2.10 6.06
N LEU A 47 16.87 -2.39 6.18
CA LEU A 47 16.21 -2.60 7.47
C LEU A 47 16.68 -3.87 8.17
N LEU A 48 16.95 -4.93 7.41
CA LEU A 48 17.52 -6.18 7.92
C LEU A 48 19.02 -6.09 8.21
N GLY A 49 19.67 -4.99 7.82
CA GLY A 49 21.10 -4.77 8.03
C GLY A 49 22.00 -5.65 7.15
N ILE A 50 21.47 -6.16 6.04
CA ILE A 50 22.20 -6.97 5.05
C ILE A 50 23.13 -6.07 4.24
N GLU A 51 22.60 -4.99 3.70
CA GLU A 51 23.36 -3.95 2.99
C GLU A 51 22.80 -2.57 3.37
N ARG A 52 23.64 -1.70 3.95
CA ARG A 52 23.24 -0.37 4.41
C ARG A 52 23.71 0.77 3.52
N ASP A 53 24.71 0.54 2.68
CA ASP A 53 25.25 1.52 1.73
C ASP A 53 25.37 0.88 0.33
N PRO A 54 24.22 0.55 -0.31
CA PRO A 54 24.23 -0.16 -1.58
C PRO A 54 24.81 0.71 -2.70
N VAL A 55 25.67 0.11 -3.52
CA VAL A 55 26.09 0.71 -4.80
C VAL A 55 24.97 0.51 -5.81
N ILE A 56 24.32 1.61 -6.23
CA ILE A 56 23.17 1.59 -7.14
C ILE A 56 23.59 2.16 -8.50
N ASP A 57 23.85 1.28 -9.48
CA ASP A 57 24.28 1.67 -10.83
C ASP A 57 23.18 2.33 -11.66
N ASP A 58 21.92 2.01 -11.38
CA ASP A 58 20.75 2.54 -12.08
C ASP A 58 20.42 3.95 -11.55
N PRO A 59 20.68 5.03 -12.31
CA PRO A 59 20.52 6.39 -11.81
C PRO A 59 19.07 6.72 -11.45
N GLU A 60 18.10 6.07 -12.10
CA GLU A 60 16.70 6.23 -11.73
C GLU A 60 16.49 5.68 -10.31
N ILE A 61 16.91 4.45 -10.04
CA ILE A 61 16.72 3.84 -8.72
C ILE A 61 17.47 4.61 -7.64
N ALA A 62 18.70 5.04 -7.93
CA ALA A 62 19.50 5.86 -7.03
C ALA A 62 18.74 7.13 -6.59
N SER A 63 18.07 7.82 -7.54
CA SER A 63 17.29 9.03 -7.23
C SER A 63 16.08 8.79 -6.32
N PHE A 64 15.52 7.57 -6.28
CA PHE A 64 14.44 7.22 -5.35
C PHE A 64 14.96 6.67 -4.02
N TRP A 65 16.20 6.21 -3.98
CA TRP A 65 16.87 5.78 -2.75
C TRP A 65 17.46 6.96 -1.98
N GLU A 66 17.94 7.99 -2.67
CA GLU A 66 18.51 9.19 -2.07
C GLU A 66 17.55 9.85 -1.07
N GLY A 67 18.00 10.07 0.17
CA GLY A 67 17.18 10.66 1.23
C GLY A 67 16.30 9.67 2.01
N LEU A 68 16.12 8.44 1.51
CA LEU A 68 15.28 7.43 2.15
C LEU A 68 15.96 6.80 3.39
N PRO A 69 17.26 6.39 3.35
CA PRO A 69 17.97 5.86 4.51
C PRO A 69 17.89 6.72 5.76
N GLN A 70 17.96 8.06 5.64
CA GLN A 70 17.89 9.01 6.76
C GLN A 70 16.54 8.98 7.51
N ASN A 71 15.52 8.36 6.91
CA ASN A 71 14.22 8.15 7.55
C ASN A 71 14.05 6.71 8.02
N LEU A 72 14.57 5.74 7.27
CA LEU A 72 14.55 4.32 7.64
C LEU A 72 15.43 4.02 8.86
N GLU A 73 16.61 4.66 8.98
CA GLU A 73 17.55 4.45 10.08
C GLU A 73 17.00 4.83 11.46
N LYS A 74 15.90 5.58 11.49
CA LYS A 74 15.19 5.97 12.71
C LYS A 74 14.33 4.84 13.27
N LEU A 75 14.05 3.81 12.47
CA LEU A 75 13.31 2.64 12.89
C LEU A 75 14.23 1.71 13.69
N GLU A 76 13.71 1.21 14.79
CA GLU A 76 14.37 0.35 15.76
C GLU A 76 13.67 -1.02 15.74
N ASN A 77 14.31 -2.08 16.23
CA ASN A 77 13.68 -3.40 16.44
C ASN A 77 12.76 -3.85 15.29
N VAL A 78 13.33 -4.01 14.08
CA VAL A 78 12.56 -4.44 12.89
C VAL A 78 11.95 -5.83 13.12
N ILE A 79 10.63 -5.91 13.00
CA ILE A 79 9.81 -7.14 13.16
C ILE A 79 9.46 -7.71 11.79
N TRP A 80 9.22 -6.83 10.81
CA TRP A 80 8.82 -7.18 9.45
C TRP A 80 9.45 -6.19 8.46
N ALA A 81 10.04 -6.70 7.37
CA ALA A 81 10.52 -5.94 6.22
C ALA A 81 10.26 -6.79 4.97
N GLU A 82 9.16 -6.53 4.25
CA GLU A 82 8.50 -7.39 3.23
C GLU A 82 8.03 -8.76 3.76
N ASN A 83 8.83 -9.41 4.59
CA ASN A 83 8.58 -10.64 5.33
C ASN A 83 8.95 -10.48 6.82
N PRO A 84 8.55 -11.42 7.71
CA PRO A 84 9.06 -11.47 9.08
C PRO A 84 10.60 -11.39 9.11
N ALA A 85 11.14 -10.46 9.90
CA ALA A 85 12.56 -10.15 9.89
C ALA A 85 13.44 -11.25 10.51
N LYS A 86 12.86 -12.06 11.41
CA LYS A 86 13.54 -13.17 12.05
C LYS A 86 13.02 -14.50 11.51
N GLU A 87 13.94 -15.39 11.19
CA GLU A 87 13.59 -16.75 10.78
C GLU A 87 12.79 -17.46 11.88
N GLY A 88 11.69 -18.10 11.48
CA GLY A 88 10.79 -18.81 12.39
C GLY A 88 9.68 -17.93 13.01
N ASP A 89 9.84 -16.61 13.06
CA ASP A 89 8.77 -15.71 13.48
C ASP A 89 7.66 -15.70 12.44
N PHE A 90 6.43 -15.93 12.90
CA PHE A 90 5.21 -15.90 12.07
C PHE A 90 5.28 -16.78 10.81
N GLY A 91 6.03 -17.89 10.80
CA GLY A 91 6.24 -18.70 9.59
C GLY A 91 4.95 -19.20 8.91
N TRP A 92 3.84 -19.29 9.65
CA TRP A 92 2.51 -19.62 9.12
C TRP A 92 1.91 -18.54 8.21
N THR A 93 2.50 -17.34 8.15
CA THR A 93 2.08 -16.28 7.24
C THR A 93 2.66 -16.42 5.84
N MET A 94 3.71 -17.25 5.67
CA MET A 94 4.42 -17.42 4.40
C MET A 94 3.55 -18.17 3.39
N GLY A 95 3.25 -17.52 2.26
CA GLY A 95 2.58 -18.17 1.13
C GLY A 95 3.52 -19.11 0.36
N GLY A 96 2.95 -20.02 -0.43
CA GLY A 96 3.73 -20.90 -1.32
C GLY A 96 4.50 -20.16 -2.42
N ASP A 97 4.23 -18.86 -2.59
CA ASP A 97 4.95 -17.95 -3.49
C ASP A 97 6.08 -17.18 -2.80
N GLY A 98 6.39 -17.47 -1.54
CA GLY A 98 7.44 -16.80 -0.78
C GLY A 98 7.06 -15.41 -0.26
N ILE A 99 5.78 -15.04 -0.31
CA ILE A 99 5.29 -13.76 0.20
C ILE A 99 4.49 -13.98 1.48
N SER A 100 4.95 -13.39 2.58
CA SER A 100 4.24 -13.40 3.85
C SER A 100 3.04 -12.47 3.83
N ARG A 101 1.90 -12.93 4.37
CA ARG A 101 0.65 -12.18 4.37
C ARG A 101 -0.01 -12.13 5.73
N VAL A 102 -0.62 -10.98 6.03
CA VAL A 102 -1.57 -10.80 7.12
C VAL A 102 -2.98 -10.76 6.57
N TRP A 103 -3.95 -11.22 7.35
CA TRP A 103 -5.35 -11.28 6.95
C TRP A 103 -6.32 -10.96 8.07
N HIS A 104 -7.52 -10.58 7.68
CA HIS A 104 -8.66 -10.43 8.57
C HIS A 104 -9.86 -11.14 7.93
N PRO A 105 -10.70 -11.86 8.69
CA PRO A 105 -11.84 -12.63 8.16
C PRO A 105 -13.04 -11.76 7.74
N GLY A 106 -12.92 -10.44 7.84
CA GLY A 106 -14.06 -9.52 7.75
C GLY A 106 -14.76 -9.30 9.07
N VAL A 107 -15.84 -8.51 9.03
CA VAL A 107 -16.70 -8.21 10.20
C VAL A 107 -18.16 -8.63 9.96
N ASN A 108 -18.44 -9.25 8.81
CA ASN A 108 -19.76 -9.81 8.53
C ASN A 108 -19.92 -11.13 9.31
N GLU A 109 -21.06 -11.32 9.95
CA GLU A 109 -21.33 -12.48 10.82
C GLU A 109 -21.72 -13.75 10.05
N GLU A 110 -22.24 -13.60 8.82
CA GLU A 110 -22.81 -14.71 8.04
C GLU A 110 -21.89 -15.14 6.89
N GLU A 111 -21.14 -14.18 6.32
CA GLU A 111 -20.32 -14.39 5.13
C GLU A 111 -18.85 -14.04 5.38
N ASN A 112 -17.95 -14.74 4.70
CA ASN A 112 -16.52 -14.42 4.74
C ASN A 112 -16.22 -13.20 3.86
N TRP A 113 -16.21 -12.02 4.48
CA TRP A 113 -15.82 -10.75 3.86
C TRP A 113 -14.35 -10.41 4.17
N GLY A 114 -13.49 -11.42 4.15
CA GLY A 114 -12.10 -11.29 4.51
C GLY A 114 -11.22 -10.66 3.43
N TRP A 115 -10.00 -10.30 3.83
CA TRP A 115 -8.96 -9.78 2.95
C TRP A 115 -7.59 -10.22 3.43
N ALA A 116 -6.60 -10.20 2.53
CA ALA A 116 -5.20 -10.45 2.86
C ALA A 116 -4.28 -9.38 2.25
N GLY A 117 -3.12 -9.17 2.85
CA GLY A 117 -2.15 -8.18 2.41
C GLY A 117 -0.74 -8.51 2.84
N ALA A 118 0.26 -7.95 2.16
CA ALA A 118 1.67 -8.04 2.52
C ALA A 118 2.11 -6.66 3.03
N PRO A 119 2.37 -6.50 4.34
CA PRO A 119 2.92 -5.26 4.89
C PRO A 119 4.37 -5.05 4.45
N ASP A 120 4.74 -3.80 4.17
CA ASP A 120 6.12 -3.48 3.81
C ASP A 120 7.01 -3.48 5.07
N ILE A 121 6.60 -2.78 6.14
CA ILE A 121 7.44 -2.55 7.32
C ILE A 121 6.62 -2.70 8.61
N VAL A 122 7.14 -3.44 9.58
CA VAL A 122 6.74 -3.37 10.99
C VAL A 122 7.99 -3.26 11.84
N ALA A 123 8.08 -2.20 12.64
CA ALA A 123 9.26 -1.89 13.45
C ALA A 123 8.85 -1.06 14.67
N GLU A 124 9.81 -0.69 15.51
CA GLU A 124 9.62 0.30 16.57
C GLU A 124 10.13 1.68 16.13
N TYR A 125 9.51 2.74 16.67
CA TYR A 125 10.05 4.10 16.62
C TYR A 125 9.81 4.76 17.96
N LYS A 126 10.88 5.03 18.71
CA LYS A 126 10.80 5.62 20.05
C LYS A 126 9.89 4.81 20.99
N GLY A 127 10.08 3.49 20.98
CA GLY A 127 9.32 2.54 21.81
C GLY A 127 7.85 2.38 21.43
N LYS A 128 7.45 2.78 20.22
CA LYS A 128 6.09 2.57 19.69
C LYS A 128 6.11 1.70 18.45
N ILE A 129 5.15 0.79 18.33
CA ILE A 129 5.04 -0.05 17.14
C ILE A 129 4.58 0.80 15.94
N VAL A 130 5.36 0.75 14.88
CA VAL A 130 5.13 1.39 13.58
C VAL A 130 4.74 0.34 12.56
N LEU A 131 3.66 0.62 11.82
CA LEU A 131 3.39 0.00 10.53
C LEU A 131 3.77 0.99 9.43
N GLY A 132 4.77 0.65 8.64
CA GLY A 132 5.29 1.46 7.54
C GLY A 132 4.83 0.95 6.17
N ASP A 133 4.69 1.87 5.22
CA ASP A 133 4.42 1.59 3.82
C ASP A 133 5.26 2.53 2.95
N LEU A 134 6.05 1.93 2.06
CA LEU A 134 6.94 2.62 1.13
C LEU A 134 6.23 2.80 -0.21
N LYS A 135 6.38 3.99 -0.78
CA LYS A 135 5.79 4.35 -2.06
C LYS A 135 6.80 5.09 -2.92
N THR A 136 7.13 4.52 -4.08
CA THR A 136 7.77 5.29 -5.15
C THR A 136 6.71 6.03 -5.97
N SER A 137 6.91 7.32 -6.23
CA SER A 137 5.94 8.14 -6.94
C SER A 137 6.62 9.17 -7.84
N ASN A 138 6.02 9.42 -9.00
CA ASN A 138 6.46 10.50 -9.90
C ASN A 138 6.29 11.91 -9.32
N GLY A 139 5.55 12.06 -8.22
CA GLY A 139 5.33 13.36 -7.59
C GLY A 139 4.86 13.23 -6.14
N PRO A 140 4.88 14.34 -5.39
CA PRO A 140 4.64 14.34 -3.96
C PRO A 140 3.20 13.95 -3.61
N TYR A 141 3.04 13.47 -2.38
CA TYR A 141 1.75 13.23 -1.75
C TYR A 141 1.34 14.48 -0.96
N TYR A 142 0.03 14.60 -0.73
CA TYR A 142 -0.55 15.70 0.05
C TYR A 142 -1.55 15.14 1.06
N SER A 143 -1.42 15.50 2.33
CA SER A 143 -2.34 15.05 3.38
C SER A 143 -3.66 15.83 3.44
N LYS A 144 -3.76 16.92 2.66
CA LYS A 144 -4.92 17.80 2.59
C LYS A 144 -5.40 17.96 1.16
N TRP A 145 -6.71 18.05 0.98
CA TRP A 145 -7.31 18.39 -0.31
C TRP A 145 -6.87 19.80 -0.73
N PRO A 146 -6.57 20.04 -2.03
CA PRO A 146 -6.22 21.40 -2.49
C PRO A 146 -7.41 22.35 -2.31
N GLY A 147 -7.21 23.41 -1.52
CA GLY A 147 -8.21 24.44 -1.29
C GLY A 147 -8.30 25.46 -2.43
N PRO A 148 -9.25 26.41 -2.34
CA PRO A 148 -9.46 27.47 -3.34
C PRO A 148 -8.21 28.33 -3.61
N GLU A 149 -7.30 28.43 -2.65
CA GLU A 149 -6.04 29.16 -2.73
C GLU A 149 -4.97 28.46 -3.57
N THR A 150 -5.18 27.19 -3.93
CA THR A 150 -4.19 26.42 -4.69
C THR A 150 -4.07 26.98 -6.12
N PRO A 151 -2.85 27.34 -6.58
CA PRO A 151 -2.63 27.80 -7.94
C PRO A 151 -3.20 26.82 -8.98
N LYS A 152 -3.88 27.33 -10.01
CA LYS A 152 -4.58 26.50 -11.01
C LYS A 152 -3.66 25.45 -11.66
N ASN A 153 -2.41 25.81 -11.93
CA ASN A 153 -1.40 24.91 -12.50
C ASN A 153 -0.93 23.80 -11.53
N GLN A 154 -1.16 23.93 -10.22
CA GLN A 154 -0.80 22.92 -9.22
C GLN A 154 -2.00 22.07 -8.77
N TYR A 155 -3.23 22.52 -9.00
CA TYR A 155 -4.43 21.88 -8.46
C TYR A 155 -4.54 20.40 -8.82
N GLY A 156 -4.34 20.06 -10.09
CA GLY A 156 -4.42 18.67 -10.57
C GLY A 156 -3.38 17.76 -9.90
N MET A 157 -2.14 18.23 -9.76
CA MET A 157 -1.06 17.52 -9.09
C MET A 157 -1.37 17.30 -7.61
N ARG A 158 -1.81 18.34 -6.89
CA ARG A 158 -2.15 18.26 -5.47
C ARG A 158 -3.32 17.32 -5.20
N ARG A 159 -4.36 17.40 -6.03
CA ARG A 159 -5.49 16.48 -5.99
C ARG A 159 -5.01 15.04 -6.19
N ALA A 160 -4.19 14.77 -7.20
CA ALA A 160 -3.67 13.43 -7.45
C ALA A 160 -2.82 12.90 -6.28
N GLY A 161 -1.93 13.73 -5.71
CA GLY A 161 -1.14 13.36 -4.54
C GLY A 161 -1.99 13.14 -3.28
N PHE A 162 -3.09 13.87 -3.11
CA PHE A 162 -4.05 13.61 -2.02
C PHE A 162 -4.80 12.28 -2.20
N MET A 163 -5.23 11.96 -3.41
CA MET A 163 -5.89 10.67 -3.68
C MET A 163 -4.94 9.50 -3.42
N LYS A 164 -3.66 9.63 -3.79
CA LYS A 164 -2.64 8.62 -3.48
C LYS A 164 -2.41 8.47 -1.98
N TYR A 165 -2.32 9.59 -1.26
CA TYR A 165 -2.23 9.60 0.20
C TYR A 165 -3.42 8.85 0.83
N GLN A 166 -4.67 9.21 0.49
CA GLN A 166 -5.86 8.52 1.01
C GLN A 166 -5.82 7.00 0.75
N LYS A 167 -5.43 6.59 -0.46
CA LYS A 167 -5.33 5.16 -0.82
C LYS A 167 -4.31 4.43 0.05
N CYS A 168 -3.14 5.01 0.26
CA CYS A 168 -2.10 4.44 1.12
C CYS A 168 -2.56 4.38 2.59
N GLN A 169 -3.26 5.39 3.11
CA GLN A 169 -3.78 5.32 4.49
C GLN A 169 -4.83 4.21 4.67
N LEU A 170 -5.67 3.94 3.65
CA LEU A 170 -6.58 2.79 3.67
C LEU A 170 -5.84 1.45 3.62
N GLN A 171 -4.76 1.36 2.83
CA GLN A 171 -3.89 0.18 2.78
C GLN A 171 -3.27 -0.10 4.16
N LEU A 172 -2.68 0.91 4.79
CA LEU A 172 -2.13 0.82 6.15
C LEU A 172 -3.19 0.42 7.18
N ALA A 173 -4.41 0.93 7.08
CA ALA A 173 -5.49 0.53 7.99
C ALA A 173 -5.93 -0.93 7.81
N ALA A 174 -5.99 -1.41 6.56
CA ALA A 174 -6.26 -2.81 6.25
C ALA A 174 -5.19 -3.74 6.82
N TYR A 175 -3.92 -3.35 6.70
CA TYR A 175 -2.78 -4.09 7.24
C TYR A 175 -2.73 -4.04 8.76
N ALA A 176 -3.08 -2.91 9.40
CA ALA A 176 -3.16 -2.82 10.84
C ALA A 176 -4.20 -3.80 11.42
N LEU A 177 -5.39 -3.89 10.82
CA LEU A 177 -6.40 -4.89 11.18
C LEU A 177 -5.90 -6.32 10.93
N GLY A 178 -5.23 -6.54 9.80
CA GLY A 178 -4.65 -7.84 9.46
C GLY A 178 -3.57 -8.29 10.46
N LEU A 179 -2.65 -7.40 10.85
CA LEU A 179 -1.59 -7.67 11.82
C LEU A 179 -2.17 -8.02 13.20
N GLU A 180 -3.15 -7.24 13.65
CA GLU A 180 -3.82 -7.44 14.93
C GLU A 180 -4.47 -8.83 14.98
N HIS A 181 -5.20 -9.21 13.93
CA HIS A 181 -5.82 -10.53 13.85
C HIS A 181 -4.82 -11.68 13.66
N THR A 182 -3.84 -11.52 12.78
CA THR A 182 -2.99 -12.63 12.31
C THR A 182 -1.87 -12.97 13.29
N VAL A 183 -1.28 -11.93 13.89
CA VAL A 183 -0.05 -12.03 14.68
C VAL A 183 -0.11 -11.27 16.00
N ASN A 184 -1.27 -10.73 16.37
CA ASN A 184 -1.50 -9.98 17.61
C ASN A 184 -0.58 -8.76 17.78
N ILE A 185 -0.24 -8.10 16.67
CA ILE A 185 0.53 -6.84 16.66
C ILE A 185 -0.42 -5.68 16.39
N VAL A 186 -0.42 -4.69 17.27
CA VAL A 186 -1.25 -3.47 17.13
C VAL A 186 -0.34 -2.27 16.86
N PRO A 187 -0.31 -1.75 15.61
CA PRO A 187 0.45 -0.54 15.31
C PRO A 187 -0.11 0.69 16.04
N GLU A 188 0.77 1.44 16.70
CA GLU A 188 0.44 2.70 17.37
C GLU A 188 0.63 3.92 16.45
N ILE A 189 1.51 3.77 15.46
CA ILE A 189 1.81 4.76 14.44
C ILE A 189 1.76 4.08 13.07
N CYS A 190 1.11 4.70 12.09
CA CYS A 190 1.32 4.32 10.70
C CYS A 190 2.18 5.39 10.00
N MET A 191 3.24 4.96 9.33
CA MET A 191 4.15 5.83 8.58
C MET A 191 4.07 5.54 7.08
N THR A 192 3.92 6.58 6.27
CA THR A 192 4.03 6.49 4.81
C THR A 192 5.31 7.17 4.36
N PHE A 193 6.20 6.40 3.76
CA PHE A 193 7.43 6.88 3.15
C PHE A 193 7.19 7.07 1.66
N VAL A 194 7.26 8.31 1.17
CA VAL A 194 7.05 8.63 -0.24
C VAL A 194 8.37 9.07 -0.83
N ALA A 195 8.97 8.20 -1.63
CA ALA A 195 10.16 8.51 -2.43
C ALA A 195 9.73 9.04 -3.81
N THR A 196 10.26 10.20 -4.16
CA THR A 196 10.23 10.77 -5.51
C THR A 196 11.66 11.02 -5.96
N ARG A 197 11.88 11.33 -7.25
CA ARG A 197 13.22 11.67 -7.76
C ARG A 197 13.83 12.92 -7.12
N GLU A 198 13.01 13.76 -6.50
CA GLU A 198 13.42 15.07 -5.99
C GLU A 198 13.48 15.12 -4.46
N THR A 199 12.70 14.26 -3.79
CA THR A 199 12.51 14.34 -2.34
C THR A 199 11.86 13.10 -1.75
N VAL A 200 12.08 12.91 -0.46
CA VAL A 200 11.40 11.94 0.40
C VAL A 200 10.46 12.66 1.36
N GLN A 201 9.20 12.24 1.42
CA GLN A 201 8.23 12.69 2.41
C GLN A 201 7.89 11.57 3.38
N VAL A 202 7.76 11.90 4.67
CA VAL A 202 7.25 10.98 5.69
C VAL A 202 5.97 11.54 6.26
N PHE A 203 4.88 10.79 6.16
CA PHE A 203 3.62 11.09 6.85
C PHE A 203 3.46 10.13 8.01
N ALA A 204 3.18 10.64 9.21
CA ALA A 204 2.89 9.82 10.37
C ALA A 204 1.48 10.12 10.88
N ILE A 205 0.68 9.07 11.07
CA ILE A 205 -0.64 9.14 11.72
C ILE A 205 -0.65 8.27 12.97
N GLN A 206 -1.45 8.65 13.96
CA GLN A 206 -1.56 7.97 15.26
C GLN A 206 -2.99 7.47 15.51
N ALA A 207 -3.19 6.76 16.62
CA ALA A 207 -4.41 6.06 17.03
C ALA A 207 -5.73 6.66 16.51
N GLY A 208 -6.09 7.90 16.86
CA GLY A 208 -7.37 8.49 16.44
C GLY A 208 -7.56 8.60 14.93
N THR A 209 -6.48 8.87 14.19
CA THR A 209 -6.52 8.91 12.72
C THR A 209 -6.46 7.51 12.12
N ILE A 210 -5.70 6.60 12.72
CA ILE A 210 -5.65 5.18 12.32
C ILE A 210 -7.04 4.57 12.41
N GLU A 211 -7.73 4.76 13.53
CA GLU A 211 -9.07 4.23 13.75
C GLU A 211 -10.08 4.77 12.71
N LYS A 212 -10.00 6.06 12.41
CA LYS A 212 -10.80 6.66 11.33
C LYS A 212 -10.57 5.96 9.98
N TYR A 213 -9.33 5.57 9.65
CA TYR A 213 -9.06 4.83 8.41
C TYR A 213 -9.43 3.36 8.51
N LYS A 214 -9.36 2.72 9.68
CA LYS A 214 -9.89 1.35 9.92
C LYS A 214 -11.39 1.32 9.61
N GLN A 215 -12.16 2.26 10.14
CA GLN A 215 -13.60 2.36 9.85
C GLN A 215 -13.88 2.60 8.36
N LYS A 216 -13.15 3.51 7.72
CA LYS A 216 -13.27 3.72 6.26
C LYS A 216 -12.92 2.47 5.45
N TRP A 217 -11.92 1.72 5.88
CA TRP A 217 -11.53 0.47 5.25
C TRP A 217 -12.65 -0.57 5.37
N LEU A 218 -13.25 -0.73 6.54
CA LEU A 218 -14.39 -1.64 6.74
C LEU A 218 -15.57 -1.28 5.83
N SER A 219 -15.93 0.01 5.72
CA SER A 219 -16.96 0.45 4.76
C SER A 219 -16.55 0.19 3.30
N THR A 220 -15.25 0.22 2.99
CA THR A 220 -14.73 -0.11 1.65
C THR A 220 -14.85 -1.61 1.37
N VAL A 221 -14.60 -2.45 2.36
CA VAL A 221 -14.77 -3.91 2.29
C VAL A 221 -16.25 -4.27 2.11
N GLU A 222 -17.12 -3.68 2.93
CA GLU A 222 -18.57 -3.85 2.82
C GLU A 222 -19.04 -3.52 1.40
N LYS A 223 -18.72 -2.32 0.90
CA LYS A 223 -19.04 -1.91 -0.48
C LYS A 223 -18.51 -2.90 -1.52
N TYR A 224 -17.28 -3.39 -1.34
CA TYR A 224 -16.70 -4.35 -2.27
C TYR A 224 -17.53 -5.63 -2.35
N TYR A 225 -17.89 -6.22 -1.20
CA TYR A 225 -18.61 -7.49 -1.15
C TYR A 225 -20.10 -7.36 -1.47
N SER A 226 -20.75 -6.27 -1.05
CA SER A 226 -22.20 -6.09 -1.22
C SER A 226 -22.60 -5.52 -2.58
N GLU A 227 -21.76 -4.68 -3.19
CA GLU A 227 -22.09 -3.98 -4.44
C GLU A 227 -21.16 -4.39 -5.59
N ILE A 228 -19.85 -4.30 -5.39
CA ILE A 228 -18.88 -4.37 -6.50
C ILE A 228 -18.66 -5.80 -7.00
N LEU A 229 -18.41 -6.74 -6.10
CA LEU A 229 -18.14 -8.13 -6.45
C LEU A 229 -19.37 -8.81 -7.09
N PRO A 230 -20.61 -8.64 -6.59
CA PRO A 230 -21.80 -9.16 -7.25
C PRO A 230 -21.99 -8.58 -8.66
N ALA A 231 -21.80 -7.26 -8.83
CA ALA A 231 -21.90 -6.62 -10.14
C ALA A 231 -20.84 -7.13 -11.14
N GLN A 232 -19.61 -7.41 -10.67
CA GLN A 232 -18.56 -8.02 -11.48
C GLN A 232 -18.94 -9.43 -11.94
N LYS A 233 -19.43 -10.28 -11.03
CA LYS A 233 -19.87 -11.64 -11.36
C LYS A 233 -21.04 -11.65 -12.35
N ALA A 234 -22.01 -10.76 -12.18
CA ALA A 234 -23.14 -10.64 -13.11
C ALA A 234 -22.67 -10.28 -14.53
N ALA A 235 -21.75 -9.31 -14.66
CA ALA A 235 -21.20 -8.92 -15.94
C ALA A 235 -20.36 -10.04 -16.60
N GLU A 236 -19.61 -10.82 -15.82
CA GLU A 236 -18.86 -11.99 -16.31
C GLU A 236 -19.82 -13.06 -16.88
N LEU A 237 -20.89 -13.39 -16.16
CA LEU A 237 -21.90 -14.36 -16.60
C LEU A 237 -22.62 -13.93 -17.89
N GLU A 238 -22.94 -12.63 -18.02
CA GLU A 238 -23.53 -12.09 -19.25
C GLU A 238 -22.58 -12.22 -20.45
N MET A 239 -21.28 -11.97 -20.24
CA MET A 239 -20.27 -12.11 -21.30
C MET A 239 -20.06 -13.56 -21.72
N GLU A 240 -20.04 -14.50 -20.76
CA GLU A 240 -19.92 -15.93 -21.03
C GLU A 240 -21.10 -16.43 -21.85
N ALA A 241 -22.33 -16.08 -21.47
CA ALA A 241 -23.55 -16.46 -22.21
C ALA A 241 -23.53 -15.97 -23.67
N VAL A 242 -23.07 -14.74 -23.92
CA VAL A 242 -22.95 -14.20 -25.29
C VAL A 242 -21.86 -14.89 -26.11
N SER A 243 -20.83 -15.44 -25.46
CA SER A 243 -19.74 -16.16 -26.13
C SER A 243 -20.09 -17.60 -26.49
N GLU A 244 -21.03 -18.24 -25.77
CA GLU A 244 -21.52 -19.59 -26.09
C GLU A 244 -22.56 -19.59 -27.22
N ASP A 245 -23.23 -18.46 -27.46
CA ASP A 245 -24.23 -18.28 -28.53
C ASP A 245 -23.63 -17.87 -29.90
N ASN A 246 -22.29 -17.75 -30.03
CA ASN A 246 -21.57 -17.42 -31.27
C ASN A 246 -20.61 -18.53 -31.71
#